data_AF-A0A915DKL9-F1
#
_entry.id   AF-A0A915DKL9-F1
#
_cell.length_a   1.000
_cell.length_b   1.000
_cell.length_c   1.000
_cell.angle_alpha   90.00
_cell.angle_beta   90.00
_cell.angle_gamma   90.00
#
_symmetry.space_group_name_H-M   'P 1'
#
loop_
_entity.id
_entity.type
_entity.pdbx_description
1 polymer ?
#
loop_
_entity_poly.entity_id
_entity_poly.type
_entity_poly.pdbx_seq_one_letter_code
_entity_poly.pdbx_strand_id
1 'polypeptide(L)'
;MNGNQGVRYSKLSQVQAVENNIQQPENFLIKIIKSSFYAVFMWFFSAYSCLTYMSKRQYRTLRKHQIIRYDEVPLSPRKILVLDLDETLIHSHHDGVVRPPDLGVKGTPPDFVLKVVIDNQPVRFFVHLRPHVDFFLAVVSQYDLVIFTASMEIYGTSVADRLDKGRGILRRRYFRQHCTMDYSGYTKDLSAVHSDLSSIFILDNSPAAYRNFTQMLFRSNRGSVILRIL
;
A
#
# COMPACT_ATOMS: atom_id res chain seq x y z
N MET A 1 -10.72 -87.04 -38.86
CA MET A 1 -11.09 -86.37 -37.59
C MET A 1 -10.75 -84.89 -37.72
N ASN A 2 -11.70 -84.04 -38.15
CA ASN A 2 -11.58 -82.58 -38.08
C ASN A 2 -12.92 -81.98 -38.54
N GLY A 3 -13.84 -81.75 -37.60
CA GLY A 3 -15.16 -81.17 -37.91
C GLY A 3 -15.71 -80.23 -36.84
N ASN A 4 -14.95 -79.96 -35.77
CA ASN A 4 -15.48 -79.27 -34.58
C ASN A 4 -14.82 -77.91 -34.24
N GLN A 5 -13.91 -77.41 -35.07
CA GLN A 5 -13.31 -76.08 -34.86
C GLN A 5 -14.14 -74.96 -35.51
N GLY A 6 -14.79 -75.19 -36.66
CA GLY A 6 -15.53 -74.14 -37.39
C GLY A 6 -16.79 -73.60 -36.69
N VAL A 7 -17.45 -74.41 -35.86
CA VAL A 7 -18.71 -74.03 -35.19
C VAL A 7 -18.46 -73.21 -33.90
N ARG A 8 -17.26 -73.33 -33.30
CA ARG A 8 -16.90 -72.61 -32.07
C ARG A 8 -16.47 -71.17 -32.37
N TYR A 9 -15.80 -70.95 -33.50
CA TYR A 9 -15.42 -69.61 -33.95
C TYR A 9 -16.64 -68.76 -34.34
N SER A 10 -17.64 -69.33 -35.01
CA SER A 10 -18.84 -68.57 -35.38
C SER A 10 -19.64 -68.10 -34.16
N LYS A 11 -19.77 -68.94 -33.12
CA LYS A 11 -20.41 -68.53 -31.86
C LYS A 11 -19.60 -67.48 -31.09
N LEU A 12 -18.27 -67.56 -31.08
CA LEU A 12 -17.40 -66.54 -30.46
C LEU A 12 -17.51 -65.18 -31.17
N SER A 13 -17.56 -65.16 -32.50
CA SER A 13 -17.78 -63.93 -33.29
C SER A 13 -19.17 -63.33 -33.05
N GLN A 14 -20.19 -64.17 -32.88
CA GLN A 14 -21.55 -63.70 -32.58
C GLN A 14 -21.71 -63.22 -31.14
N VAL A 15 -21.02 -63.84 -30.16
CA VAL A 15 -21.01 -63.38 -28.77
C VAL A 15 -20.22 -62.06 -28.65
N GLN A 16 -19.09 -61.91 -29.34
CA GLN A 16 -18.36 -60.63 -29.43
C GLN A 16 -19.17 -59.53 -30.15
N ALA A 17 -19.98 -59.87 -31.15
CA ALA A 17 -20.86 -58.90 -31.81
C ALA A 17 -22.01 -58.43 -30.90
N VAL A 18 -22.44 -59.26 -29.94
CA VAL A 18 -23.46 -58.91 -28.94
C VAL A 18 -22.85 -58.15 -27.76
N GLU A 19 -21.66 -58.53 -27.28
CA GLU A 19 -20.93 -57.82 -26.21
C GLU A 19 -20.48 -56.41 -26.64
N ASN A 20 -20.05 -56.24 -27.89
CA ASN A 20 -19.71 -54.92 -28.44
C ASN A 20 -20.93 -54.00 -28.63
N ASN A 21 -22.15 -54.53 -28.48
CA ASN A 21 -23.41 -53.78 -28.56
C ASN A 21 -23.91 -53.32 -27.17
N ILE A 22 -23.18 -53.62 -26.09
CA ILE A 22 -23.43 -53.13 -24.73
C ILE A 22 -22.75 -51.76 -24.50
N GLN A 23 -22.05 -51.23 -25.50
CA GLN A 23 -21.68 -49.81 -25.54
C GLN A 23 -22.90 -49.02 -26.05
N GLN A 24 -23.84 -48.70 -25.15
CA GLN A 24 -25.01 -47.89 -25.48
C GLN A 24 -24.59 -46.65 -26.30
N PRO A 25 -25.21 -46.35 -27.46
CA PRO A 25 -25.02 -45.06 -28.10
C PRO A 25 -25.58 -44.04 -27.12
N GLU A 26 -24.73 -43.32 -26.40
CA GLU A 26 -25.22 -42.24 -25.55
C GLU A 26 -26.09 -41.34 -26.43
N ASN A 27 -27.40 -41.31 -26.13
CA ASN A 27 -28.37 -40.58 -26.91
C ASN A 27 -27.83 -39.17 -27.15
N PHE A 28 -27.94 -38.67 -28.38
CA PHE A 28 -27.45 -37.33 -28.73
C PHE A 28 -27.96 -36.25 -27.74
N LEU A 29 -29.19 -36.44 -27.25
CA LEU A 29 -29.78 -35.65 -26.15
C LEU A 29 -28.99 -35.73 -24.84
N ILE A 30 -28.51 -36.91 -24.43
CA ILE A 30 -27.68 -37.09 -23.21
C ILE A 30 -26.33 -36.38 -23.37
N LYS A 31 -25.70 -36.44 -24.56
CA LYS A 31 -24.47 -35.68 -24.84
C LYS A 31 -24.69 -34.17 -24.78
N ILE A 32 -25.80 -33.67 -25.33
CA ILE A 32 -26.18 -32.25 -25.23
C ILE A 32 -26.42 -31.86 -23.77
N ILE A 33 -27.18 -32.65 -23.02
CA ILE A 33 -27.47 -32.38 -21.61
C ILE A 33 -26.19 -32.35 -20.78
N LYS A 34 -25.28 -33.32 -20.96
CA LYS A 34 -23.97 -33.35 -20.30
C LYS A 34 -23.14 -32.13 -20.69
N SER A 35 -23.03 -31.80 -21.98
CA SER A 35 -22.26 -30.65 -22.46
C SER A 35 -22.80 -29.33 -21.91
N SER A 36 -24.12 -29.17 -21.89
CA SER A 36 -24.78 -28.00 -21.31
C SER A 36 -24.56 -27.93 -19.80
N PHE A 37 -24.63 -29.05 -19.09
CA PHE A 37 -24.35 -29.12 -17.66
C PHE A 37 -22.88 -28.77 -17.35
N TYR A 38 -21.92 -29.31 -18.11
CA TYR A 38 -20.51 -28.96 -17.96
C TYR A 38 -20.26 -27.47 -18.27
N ALA A 39 -20.90 -26.91 -19.30
CA ALA A 39 -20.79 -25.49 -19.62
C ALA A 39 -21.34 -24.60 -18.49
N VAL A 40 -22.50 -24.95 -17.93
CA VAL A 40 -23.10 -24.26 -16.78
C VAL A 40 -22.20 -24.37 -15.54
N PHE A 41 -21.68 -25.56 -15.25
CA PHE A 41 -20.74 -25.78 -14.15
C PHE A 41 -19.46 -24.96 -14.30
N MET A 42 -18.86 -24.93 -15.49
CA MET A 42 -17.66 -24.13 -15.78
C MET A 42 -17.93 -22.62 -15.66
N TRP A 43 -19.13 -22.18 -16.04
CA TRP A 43 -19.55 -20.80 -15.85
C TRP A 43 -19.65 -20.45 -14.36
N PHE A 44 -20.25 -21.31 -13.53
CA PHE A 44 -20.29 -21.14 -12.08
C PHE A 44 -18.90 -21.18 -11.44
N PHE A 45 -18.01 -22.08 -11.87
CA PHE A 45 -16.64 -22.16 -11.38
C PHE A 45 -15.84 -20.90 -11.73
N SER A 46 -16.01 -20.38 -12.95
CA SER A 46 -15.40 -19.12 -13.40
C SER A 46 -15.96 -17.93 -12.61
N ALA A 47 -17.28 -17.87 -12.40
CA ALA A 47 -17.93 -16.84 -11.59
C ALA A 47 -17.47 -16.89 -10.13
N TYR A 48 -17.34 -18.07 -9.53
CA TYR A 48 -16.79 -18.24 -8.18
C TYR A 48 -15.32 -17.83 -8.09
N SER A 49 -14.51 -18.20 -9.07
CA SER A 49 -13.10 -17.79 -9.15
C SER A 49 -12.95 -16.28 -9.32
N CYS A 50 -13.80 -15.67 -10.15
CA CYS A 50 -13.88 -14.23 -10.33
C CYS A 50 -14.32 -13.54 -9.03
N LEU A 51 -15.38 -14.02 -8.40
CA LEU A 51 -15.90 -13.47 -7.15
C LEU A 51 -14.86 -13.57 -6.03
N THR A 52 -14.22 -14.73 -5.84
CA THR A 52 -13.15 -14.88 -4.85
C THR A 52 -11.93 -14.02 -5.16
N TYR A 53 -11.60 -13.82 -6.43
CA TYR A 53 -10.55 -12.87 -6.83
C TYR A 53 -10.95 -11.42 -6.51
N MET A 54 -12.18 -11.00 -6.83
CA MET A 54 -12.70 -9.68 -6.51
C MET A 54 -12.76 -9.45 -5.00
N SER A 55 -13.27 -10.42 -4.23
CA SER A 55 -13.29 -10.37 -2.77
C SER A 55 -11.88 -10.33 -2.17
N LYS A 56 -10.93 -11.13 -2.70
CA LYS A 56 -9.51 -11.04 -2.29
C LYS A 56 -8.89 -9.70 -2.64
N ARG A 57 -9.22 -9.12 -3.80
CA ARG A 57 -8.75 -7.80 -4.24
C ARG A 57 -9.30 -6.71 -3.31
N GLN A 58 -10.59 -6.73 -3.02
CA GLN A 58 -11.22 -5.82 -2.05
C GLN A 58 -10.65 -6.01 -0.65
N TYR A 59 -10.47 -7.25 -0.18
CA TYR A 59 -9.87 -7.56 1.11
C TYR A 59 -8.41 -7.05 1.22
N ARG A 60 -7.61 -7.17 0.16
CA ARG A 60 -6.26 -6.58 0.10
C ARG A 60 -6.29 -5.06 0.18
N THR A 61 -7.24 -4.42 -0.51
CA THR A 61 -7.46 -2.96 -0.40
C THR A 61 -7.86 -2.57 1.02
N LEU A 62 -8.78 -3.31 1.66
CA LEU A 62 -9.20 -3.07 3.04
C LEU A 62 -8.08 -3.34 4.06
N ARG A 63 -7.24 -4.36 3.85
CA ARG A 63 -6.06 -4.62 4.68
C ARG A 63 -5.01 -3.52 4.58
N LYS A 64 -4.82 -2.91 3.41
CA LYS A 64 -3.98 -1.70 3.27
C LYS A 64 -4.55 -0.52 4.07
N HIS A 65 -5.88 -0.49 4.23
CA HIS A 65 -6.59 0.44 5.12
C HIS A 65 -6.83 -0.16 6.51
N GLN A 66 -5.95 -1.04 7.02
CA GLN A 66 -5.96 -1.28 8.47
C GLN A 66 -5.79 0.10 9.12
N ILE A 67 -6.91 0.61 9.67
CA ILE A 67 -6.97 1.83 10.44
C ILE A 67 -6.18 1.49 11.68
N ILE A 68 -4.88 1.79 11.64
CA ILE A 68 -4.05 1.76 12.83
C ILE A 68 -4.68 2.79 13.74
N ARG A 69 -5.32 2.32 14.79
CA ARG A 69 -5.73 3.19 15.88
C ARG A 69 -4.43 3.60 16.57
N TYR A 70 -4.02 4.83 16.32
CA TYR A 70 -2.99 5.44 17.14
C TYR A 70 -3.55 5.49 18.55
N ASP A 71 -2.74 5.06 19.53
CA ASP A 71 -3.07 5.32 20.92
C ASP A 71 -3.32 6.81 21.05
N GLU A 72 -4.54 7.19 21.43
CA GLU A 72 -4.86 8.57 21.74
C GLU A 72 -4.05 8.96 22.98
N VAL A 73 -2.87 9.53 22.74
CA VAL A 73 -2.07 10.14 23.80
C VAL A 73 -2.91 11.31 24.34
N PRO A 74 -3.28 11.33 25.64
CA PRO A 74 -4.12 12.37 26.18
C PRO A 74 -3.51 13.74 25.88
N LEU A 75 -4.36 14.62 25.33
CA LEU A 75 -3.99 15.95 24.88
C LEU A 75 -3.43 16.74 26.05
N SER A 76 -2.19 17.24 25.90
CA SER A 76 -1.66 18.22 26.82
C SER A 76 -2.27 19.59 26.47
N PRO A 77 -2.27 20.59 27.37
CA PRO A 77 -2.71 21.96 27.04
C PRO A 77 -1.78 22.66 26.02
N ARG A 78 -0.77 21.96 25.48
CA ARG A 78 0.18 22.50 24.52
C ARG A 78 -0.45 22.49 23.13
N LYS A 79 -0.12 23.50 22.35
CA LYS A 79 -0.46 23.51 20.92
C LYS A 79 0.24 22.34 20.21
N ILE A 80 -0.34 21.90 19.11
CA ILE A 80 0.10 20.75 18.32
C ILE A 80 0.94 21.25 17.15
N LEU A 81 2.11 20.66 16.94
CA LEU A 81 2.95 20.95 15.77
C LEU A 81 3.02 19.70 14.88
N VAL A 82 2.37 19.79 13.73
CA VAL A 82 2.40 18.77 12.68
C VAL A 82 3.64 19.01 11.81
N LEU A 83 4.47 17.98 11.67
CA LEU A 83 5.74 18.01 10.96
C LEU A 83 5.71 17.03 9.78
N ASP A 84 6.07 17.52 8.59
CA ASP A 84 6.41 16.64 7.47
C ASP A 84 7.86 16.11 7.58
N LEU A 85 8.19 15.07 6.80
CA LEU A 85 9.52 14.43 6.81
C LEU A 85 10.38 14.83 5.61
N ASP A 86 10.06 14.31 4.43
CA ASP A 86 10.87 14.48 3.22
C ASP A 86 10.84 15.93 2.73
N GLU A 87 12.02 16.48 2.38
CA GLU A 87 12.24 17.90 2.06
C GLU A 87 11.89 18.89 3.19
N THR A 88 11.58 18.39 4.39
CA THR A 88 11.23 19.21 5.57
C THR A 88 12.21 18.99 6.72
N LEU A 89 12.34 17.78 7.24
CA LEU A 89 13.30 17.40 8.30
C LEU A 89 14.48 16.60 7.75
N ILE A 90 14.29 15.95 6.60
CA ILE A 90 15.29 15.10 5.94
C ILE A 90 15.20 15.27 4.42
N HIS A 91 16.21 14.78 3.72
CA HIS A 91 16.19 14.53 2.28
C HIS A 91 16.57 13.08 2.04
N SER A 92 15.94 12.40 1.09
CA SER A 92 16.26 10.99 0.80
C SER A 92 16.23 10.66 -0.68
N HIS A 93 16.93 9.60 -1.05
CA HIS A 93 16.84 8.98 -2.36
C HIS A 93 16.99 7.46 -2.24
N HIS A 94 16.47 6.72 -3.23
CA HIS A 94 16.51 5.26 -3.25
C HIS A 94 17.32 4.71 -4.42
N ASP A 95 17.88 3.52 -4.23
CA ASP A 95 18.54 2.76 -5.29
C ASP A 95 17.55 2.50 -6.43
N GLY A 96 17.76 3.17 -7.57
CA GLY A 96 16.85 3.12 -8.72
C GLY A 96 16.68 4.47 -9.42
N VAL A 97 16.94 5.58 -8.73
CA VAL A 97 16.98 6.91 -9.33
C VAL A 97 18.43 7.29 -9.62
N VAL A 98 18.89 7.08 -10.86
CA VAL A 98 20.14 7.64 -11.35
C VAL A 98 19.93 9.16 -11.44
N ARG A 99 20.39 9.92 -10.44
CA ARG A 99 20.40 11.37 -10.55
C ARG A 99 21.49 11.78 -11.55
N PRO A 100 21.21 12.74 -12.45
CA PRO A 100 22.26 13.37 -13.22
C PRO A 100 23.36 13.89 -12.27
N PRO A 101 24.64 13.76 -12.63
CA PRO A 101 25.80 14.11 -11.82
C PRO A 101 25.90 15.59 -11.34
N ASP A 102 24.87 16.40 -11.55
CA ASP A 102 24.95 17.86 -11.62
C ASP A 102 24.10 18.54 -10.52
N LEU A 103 23.28 17.78 -9.79
CA LEU A 103 22.44 18.26 -8.68
C LEU A 103 23.08 17.95 -7.30
N GLY A 104 24.20 18.60 -7.01
CA GLY A 104 24.58 19.02 -5.64
C GLY A 104 24.88 17.98 -4.53
N VAL A 105 24.72 16.68 -4.73
CA VAL A 105 25.07 15.65 -3.71
C VAL A 105 26.18 14.73 -4.22
N LYS A 106 27.23 15.32 -4.80
CA LYS A 106 28.49 14.61 -5.04
C LYS A 106 29.41 14.87 -3.85
N GLY A 107 29.41 13.95 -2.89
CA GLY A 107 30.49 13.84 -1.90
C GLY A 107 30.08 13.76 -0.45
N THR A 108 28.87 14.17 -0.07
CA THR A 108 28.41 14.03 1.32
C THR A 108 27.83 12.63 1.56
N PRO A 109 28.47 11.82 2.43
CA PRO A 109 27.91 10.53 2.79
C PRO A 109 26.53 10.72 3.44
N PRO A 110 25.61 9.77 3.25
CA PRO A 110 24.33 9.80 3.95
C PRO A 110 24.55 9.66 5.46
N ASP A 111 23.72 10.34 6.25
CA ASP A 111 23.76 10.22 7.71
C ASP A 111 23.35 8.81 8.15
N PHE A 112 22.40 8.20 7.44
CA PHE A 112 22.06 6.79 7.61
C PHE A 112 21.42 6.18 6.35
N VAL A 113 21.44 4.85 6.29
CA VAL A 113 20.82 4.07 5.21
C VAL A 113 19.71 3.20 5.79
N LEU A 114 18.49 3.36 5.28
CA LEU A 114 17.36 2.50 5.62
C LEU A 114 17.22 1.40 4.58
N LYS A 115 16.94 0.17 5.05
CA LYS A 115 16.64 -0.98 4.19
C LYS A 115 15.22 -1.43 4.52
N VAL A 116 14.31 -1.28 3.56
CA VAL A 116 12.90 -1.65 3.73
C VAL A 116 12.47 -2.58 2.59
N VAL A 117 11.50 -3.45 2.83
CA VAL A 117 10.96 -4.34 1.80
C VAL A 117 9.63 -3.77 1.32
N ILE A 118 9.58 -3.40 0.03
CA ILE A 118 8.38 -2.87 -0.62
C ILE A 118 7.99 -3.85 -1.71
N ASP A 119 6.77 -4.40 -1.67
CA ASP A 119 6.28 -5.38 -2.65
C ASP A 119 7.26 -6.55 -2.90
N ASN A 120 7.81 -7.10 -1.81
CA ASN A 120 8.81 -8.17 -1.79
C ASN A 120 10.17 -7.80 -2.41
N GLN A 121 10.42 -6.53 -2.74
CA GLN A 121 11.72 -6.05 -3.21
C GLN A 121 12.43 -5.26 -2.11
N PRO A 122 13.69 -5.60 -1.77
CA PRO A 122 14.47 -4.81 -0.83
C PRO A 122 14.89 -3.49 -1.48
N VAL A 123 14.46 -2.37 -0.90
CA VAL A 123 14.79 -1.01 -1.33
C VAL A 123 15.66 -0.36 -0.27
N ARG A 124 16.74 0.28 -0.69
CA ARG A 124 17.59 1.08 0.20
C ARG A 124 17.30 2.57 -0.01
N PHE A 125 17.15 3.29 1.10
CA PHE A 125 17.03 4.73 1.12
C PHE A 125 18.27 5.32 1.78
N PHE A 126 18.95 6.21 1.08
CA PHE A 126 20.04 7.01 1.61
C PHE A 126 19.44 8.31 2.12
N VAL A 127 19.57 8.54 3.43
CA VAL A 127 18.91 9.65 4.12
C VAL A 127 19.95 10.65 4.59
N HIS A 128 19.71 11.91 4.25
CA HIS A 128 20.45 13.07 4.73
C HIS A 128 19.56 13.85 5.70
N LEU A 129 20.08 14.14 6.88
CA LEU A 129 19.41 14.95 7.87
C LEU A 129 19.47 16.42 7.45
N ARG A 130 18.38 17.16 7.70
CA ARG A 130 18.44 18.61 7.58
C ARG A 130 19.41 19.15 8.64
N PRO A 131 20.31 20.10 8.29
CA PRO A 131 21.21 20.70 9.27
C PRO A 131 20.43 21.21 10.49
N HIS A 132 20.96 20.91 11.68
CA HIS A 132 20.38 21.28 12.98
C HIS A 132 19.02 20.64 13.32
N VAL A 133 18.59 19.57 12.65
CA VAL A 133 17.30 18.89 12.92
C VAL A 133 17.17 18.45 14.39
N ASP A 134 18.24 17.98 15.02
CA ASP A 134 18.22 17.57 16.42
C ASP A 134 17.93 18.74 17.37
N PHE A 135 18.60 19.87 17.15
CA PHE A 135 18.38 21.09 17.91
C PHE A 135 16.96 21.62 17.69
N PHE A 136 16.50 21.65 16.44
CA PHE A 136 15.13 22.01 16.10
C PHE A 136 14.13 21.16 16.88
N LEU A 137 14.23 19.83 16.81
CA LEU A 137 13.34 18.90 17.51
C LEU A 137 13.40 19.07 19.03
N ALA A 138 14.56 19.40 19.60
CA ALA A 138 14.67 19.71 21.03
C ALA A 138 13.89 20.99 21.38
N VAL A 139 14.01 22.06 20.60
CA VAL A 139 13.29 23.32 20.83
C VAL A 139 11.79 23.18 20.65
N VAL A 140 11.34 22.44 19.62
CA VAL A 140 9.90 22.29 19.35
C VAL A 140 9.22 21.20 20.18
N SER A 141 9.96 20.38 20.93
CA SER A 141 9.37 19.38 21.85
C SER A 141 8.56 19.98 23.01
N GLN A 142 8.52 21.30 23.14
CA GLN A 142 7.55 22.01 24.00
C GLN A 142 6.10 21.95 23.46
N TYR A 143 5.92 21.62 22.17
CA TYR A 143 4.64 21.35 21.54
C TYR A 143 4.37 19.84 21.51
N ASP A 144 3.11 19.46 21.33
CA ASP A 144 2.78 18.06 21.07
C ASP A 144 3.05 17.75 19.59
N LEU A 145 4.17 17.08 19.32
CA LEU A 145 4.62 16.81 17.96
C LEU A 145 3.80 15.68 17.31
N VAL A 146 3.49 15.87 16.03
CA VAL A 146 2.82 14.87 15.19
C VAL A 146 3.58 14.77 13.88
N ILE A 147 4.02 13.57 13.51
CA ILE A 147 4.48 13.35 12.14
C ILE A 147 3.24 13.21 11.27
N PHE A 148 3.12 14.00 10.20
CA PHE A 148 2.15 13.75 9.15
C PHE A 148 2.90 13.86 7.85
N THR A 149 3.08 12.76 7.11
CA THR A 149 3.87 12.72 5.89
C THR A 149 3.12 12.03 4.75
N ALA A 150 3.40 12.47 3.52
CA ALA A 150 2.91 11.82 2.29
C ALA A 150 3.71 10.55 1.93
N SER A 151 4.60 10.07 2.80
CA SER A 151 5.44 8.89 2.57
C SER A 151 4.81 7.60 3.09
N MET A 152 5.30 6.46 2.58
CA MET A 152 4.86 5.13 3.03
C MET A 152 5.22 4.91 4.49
N GLU A 153 4.32 4.29 5.24
CA GLU A 153 4.53 4.02 6.66
C GLU A 153 5.82 3.25 6.98
N ILE A 154 6.13 2.19 6.23
CA ILE A 154 7.34 1.38 6.48
C ILE A 154 8.62 2.22 6.44
N TYR A 155 8.66 3.22 5.59
CA TYR A 155 9.76 4.17 5.47
C TYR A 155 9.65 5.28 6.52
N GLY A 156 8.49 5.93 6.64
CA GLY A 156 8.28 7.07 7.53
C GLY A 156 8.46 6.72 9.00
N THR A 157 8.01 5.53 9.43
CA THR A 157 8.23 5.01 10.78
C THR A 157 9.72 4.86 11.07
N SER A 158 10.46 4.24 10.13
CA SER A 158 11.91 4.03 10.27
C SER A 158 12.68 5.35 10.37
N VAL A 159 12.29 6.37 9.58
CA VAL A 159 12.88 7.72 9.67
C VAL A 159 12.53 8.37 11.01
N ALA A 160 11.26 8.36 11.40
CA ALA A 160 10.81 8.98 12.63
C ALA A 160 11.48 8.38 13.87
N ASP A 161 11.68 7.05 13.91
CA ASP A 161 12.40 6.39 15.01
C ASP A 161 13.88 6.83 15.10
N ARG A 162 14.52 7.05 13.95
CA ARG A 162 15.91 7.54 13.87
C ARG A 162 16.03 9.00 14.33
N LEU A 163 15.04 9.83 14.01
CA LEU A 163 14.97 11.22 14.49
C LEU A 163 14.61 11.30 15.98
N ASP A 164 13.71 10.44 16.44
CA ASP A 164 13.23 10.42 17.82
C ASP A 164 14.32 10.02 18.82
N LYS A 165 15.21 9.08 18.42
CA LYS A 165 16.32 8.57 19.25
C LYS A 165 15.85 8.02 20.60
N GLY A 166 14.63 7.49 20.67
CA GLY A 166 14.03 6.92 21.88
C GLY A 166 13.52 7.96 22.89
N ARG A 167 13.42 9.24 22.51
CA ARG A 167 12.85 10.30 23.36
C ARG A 167 11.34 10.19 23.52
N GLY A 168 10.65 9.51 22.61
CA GLY A 168 9.20 9.36 22.62
C GLY A 168 8.45 10.65 22.30
N ILE A 169 9.07 11.61 21.60
CA ILE A 169 8.45 12.89 21.22
C ILE A 169 7.70 12.77 19.88
N LEU A 170 8.05 11.81 19.02
CA LEU A 170 7.41 11.57 17.71
C LEU A 170 6.48 10.35 17.72
N ARG A 171 5.62 10.19 18.73
CA ARG A 171 4.76 8.98 18.86
C ARG A 171 3.52 8.98 17.97
N ARG A 172 2.90 10.15 17.77
CA ARG A 172 1.73 10.31 16.90
C ARG A 172 2.19 10.51 15.47
N ARG A 173 1.76 9.63 14.55
CA ARG A 173 2.26 9.60 13.18
C ARG A 173 1.11 9.36 12.21
N TYR A 174 1.11 10.03 11.08
CA TYR A 174 0.15 9.86 10.00
C TYR A 174 0.96 9.76 8.71
N PHE A 175 0.70 8.71 7.94
CA PHE A 175 1.41 8.40 6.70
C PHE A 175 0.49 8.56 5.48
N ARG A 176 1.02 8.23 4.29
CA ARG A 176 0.34 8.36 2.99
C ARG A 176 -1.11 7.86 2.98
N GLN A 177 -1.43 6.76 3.66
CA GLN A 177 -2.79 6.20 3.69
C GLN A 177 -3.82 7.10 4.41
N HIS A 178 -3.37 8.08 5.19
CA HIS A 178 -4.23 9.08 5.86
C HIS A 178 -4.33 10.39 5.05
N CYS A 179 -3.56 10.51 3.97
CA CYS A 179 -3.68 11.65 3.06
C CYS A 179 -4.79 11.41 2.05
N THR A 180 -5.44 12.49 1.62
CA THR A 180 -6.32 12.47 0.45
C THR A 180 -5.49 12.81 -0.79
N MET A 181 -5.40 11.88 -1.73
CA MET A 181 -4.71 12.10 -3.00
C MET A 181 -5.65 12.76 -4.01
N ASP A 182 -5.26 13.90 -4.56
CA ASP A 182 -5.95 14.58 -5.65
C ASP A 182 -4.99 14.83 -6.82
N TYR A 183 -5.45 15.55 -7.86
CA TYR A 183 -4.63 15.88 -9.04
C TYR A 183 -3.38 16.72 -8.74
N SER A 184 -3.32 17.33 -7.56
CA SER A 184 -2.26 18.25 -7.18
C SER A 184 -1.28 17.71 -6.15
N GLY A 185 -1.53 16.50 -5.66
CA GLY A 185 -0.69 15.82 -4.69
C GLY A 185 -1.49 15.25 -3.53
N TYR A 186 -0.82 15.17 -2.38
CA TYR A 186 -1.40 14.65 -1.16
C TYR A 186 -1.81 15.80 -0.24
N THR A 187 -3.10 15.83 0.10
CA THR A 187 -3.66 16.77 1.09
C THR A 187 -3.75 16.09 2.46
N LYS A 188 -3.42 16.83 3.52
CA LYS A 188 -3.43 16.36 4.91
C LYS A 188 -4.64 16.94 5.62
N ASP A 189 -5.54 16.08 6.08
CA ASP A 189 -6.70 16.51 6.86
C ASP A 189 -6.31 16.70 8.33
N LEU A 190 -6.12 17.94 8.74
CA LEU A 190 -5.72 18.29 10.10
C LEU A 190 -6.83 18.02 11.14
N SER A 191 -8.09 17.90 10.71
CA SER A 191 -9.18 17.55 11.62
C SER A 191 -9.05 16.13 12.18
N ALA A 192 -8.33 15.25 11.47
CA ALA A 192 -7.98 13.91 11.95
C ALA A 192 -6.91 13.91 13.06
N VAL A 193 -6.23 15.04 13.27
CA VAL A 193 -5.23 15.24 14.33
C VAL A 193 -5.87 15.85 15.57
N HIS A 194 -6.72 16.87 15.39
CA HIS A 194 -7.46 17.52 16.46
C HIS A 194 -8.69 18.27 15.93
N SER A 195 -9.76 18.32 16.72
CA SER A 195 -11.00 19.01 16.35
C SER A 195 -10.86 20.54 16.33
N ASP A 196 -10.13 21.10 17.29
CA ASP A 196 -9.79 22.53 17.31
C ASP A 196 -8.55 22.81 16.47
N LEU A 197 -8.76 23.27 15.24
CA LEU A 197 -7.71 23.65 14.30
C LEU A 197 -6.93 24.91 14.74
N SER A 198 -7.46 25.72 15.66
CA SER A 198 -6.76 26.90 16.19
C SER A 198 -5.60 26.53 17.14
N SER A 199 -5.51 25.25 17.51
CA SER A 199 -4.43 24.68 18.30
C SER A 199 -3.33 24.00 17.47
N ILE A 200 -3.50 23.90 16.13
CA ILE A 200 -2.60 23.13 15.25
C ILE A 200 -1.76 24.03 14.35
N PHE A 201 -0.45 23.86 14.39
CA PHE A 201 0.46 24.37 13.38
C PHE A 201 0.92 23.23 12.47
N ILE A 202 1.17 23.53 11.19
CA ILE A 202 1.79 22.59 10.25
C ILE A 202 3.06 23.18 9.66
N LEU A 203 4.11 22.36 9.58
CA LEU A 203 5.35 22.63 8.88
C LEU A 203 5.51 21.61 7.74
N ASP A 204 5.37 22.10 6.51
CA ASP A 204 5.38 21.30 5.30
C ASP A 204 5.94 22.14 4.14
N ASN A 205 6.71 21.52 3.24
CA ASN A 205 7.25 22.19 2.06
C ASN A 205 6.27 22.16 0.87
N SER A 206 5.23 21.32 0.89
CA SER A 206 4.26 21.14 -0.19
C SER A 206 2.98 21.96 0.04
N PRO A 207 2.67 22.91 -0.86
CA PRO A 207 1.42 23.68 -0.76
C PRO A 207 0.14 22.84 -0.86
N ALA A 208 0.20 21.69 -1.52
CA ALA A 208 -0.94 20.78 -1.62
C ALA A 208 -1.34 20.21 -0.25
N ALA A 209 -0.38 20.04 0.67
CA ALA A 209 -0.62 19.42 1.96
C ALA A 209 -1.66 20.17 2.80
N TYR A 210 -1.69 21.50 2.74
CA TYR A 210 -2.55 22.36 3.55
C TYR A 210 -3.60 23.13 2.74
N ARG A 211 -3.86 22.73 1.49
CA ARG A 211 -4.80 23.43 0.59
C ARG A 211 -6.17 23.70 1.20
N ASN A 212 -6.73 22.72 1.91
CA ASN A 212 -8.09 22.85 2.45
C ASN A 212 -8.19 23.94 3.54
N PHE A 213 -7.06 24.51 3.95
CA PHE A 213 -6.96 25.55 4.96
C PHE A 213 -6.43 26.86 4.36
N THR A 214 -6.73 27.18 3.10
CA THR A 214 -6.14 28.34 2.38
C THR A 214 -6.43 29.71 3.03
N GLN A 215 -7.52 29.89 3.78
CA GLN A 215 -7.83 31.17 4.48
C GLN A 215 -6.87 31.52 5.63
N MET A 216 -5.90 30.65 5.89
CA MET A 216 -4.94 30.75 6.98
C MET A 216 -3.57 31.30 6.54
N LEU A 217 -3.40 31.73 5.28
CA LEU A 217 -2.08 32.00 4.69
C LEU A 217 -1.60 33.45 4.79
N PHE A 218 -0.34 33.63 5.22
CA PHE A 218 0.50 34.76 4.79
C PHE A 218 1.65 34.22 3.93
N ARG A 219 1.90 34.90 2.82
CA ARG A 219 2.87 34.51 1.79
C ARG A 219 4.17 35.27 2.01
N SER A 220 5.28 34.57 2.18
CA SER A 220 6.62 35.18 2.15
C SER A 220 7.13 35.26 0.70
N ASN A 221 7.74 36.39 0.35
CA ASN A 221 8.25 36.70 -1.00
C ASN A 221 9.64 36.10 -1.31
N ARG A 222 10.19 35.23 -0.46
CA ARG A 222 11.46 34.53 -0.74
C ARG A 222 11.32 33.06 -0.38
N GLY A 223 11.66 32.19 -1.33
CA GLY A 223 11.37 30.75 -1.32
C GLY A 223 11.74 30.02 -0.01
N SER A 224 10.76 29.23 0.44
CA SER A 224 10.84 28.07 1.35
C SER A 224 11.47 28.25 2.73
N VAL A 225 10.59 28.41 3.74
CA VAL A 225 10.28 27.51 4.87
C VAL A 225 9.20 28.24 5.66
N ILE A 226 7.96 27.76 5.59
CA ILE A 226 6.85 28.43 6.31
C ILE A 226 6.66 27.73 7.64
N LEU A 227 7.28 28.28 8.68
CA LEU A 227 6.83 28.13 10.05
C LEU A 227 5.62 29.06 10.21
N ARG A 228 4.41 28.51 10.37
CA ARG A 228 3.21 29.31 10.67
C ARG A 228 2.94 29.26 12.16
N ILE A 229 2.79 30.42 12.78
CA ILE A 229 2.28 30.61 14.14
C ILE A 229 0.81 31.08 14.01
N LEU A 230 -0.15 30.23 14.41
CA LEU A 230 -1.40 30.62 15.09
C LEU A 230 -1.15 31.37 16.41
#